data_AF-X0VQL8-F1
#
_entry.id   AF-X0VQL8-F1
#
_cell.length_a   1.000
_cell.length_b   1.000
_cell.length_c   1.000
_cell.angle_alpha   90.00
_cell.angle_beta   90.00
_cell.angle_gamma   90.00
#
_symmetry.space_group_name_H-M   'P 1'
#
loop_
_entity.id
_entity.type
_entity.pdbx_description
1 polymer ?
#
loop_
_entity_poly.entity_id
_entity_poly.type
_entity_poly.pdbx_seq_one_letter_code
_entity_poly.pdbx_strand_id
1 'polypeptide(L)' 'MKSDRRIGNLIIAGFSGTGKSLVAEEVARRLNWDYLDTDDEIAGQSG' A
#
# COMPACT_ATOMS: atom_id res chain seq x y z
N MET A 1 -22.65 8.75 19.63
CA MET A 1 -21.33 9.22 19.19
C MET A 1 -20.70 8.11 18.37
N LYS A 2 -20.81 8.17 17.04
CA LYS A 2 -20.10 7.22 16.17
C LYS A 2 -18.67 7.73 16.05
N SER A 3 -17.72 6.91 16.45
CA SER A 3 -16.30 7.21 16.30
C SER A 3 -15.98 7.25 14.82
N ASP A 4 -15.66 8.42 14.27
CA ASP A 4 -15.13 8.54 12.91
C ASP A 4 -13.76 7.88 12.89
N ARG A 5 -13.73 6.59 12.57
CA ARG A 5 -12.49 5.85 12.43
C ARG A 5 -11.82 6.32 11.15
N ARG A 6 -10.88 7.26 11.26
CA ARG A 6 -9.98 7.58 10.15
C ARG A 6 -9.16 6.34 9.81
N ILE A 7 -9.28 5.88 8.58
CA ILE A 7 -8.39 4.86 8.03
C ILE A 7 -7.07 5.57 7.73
N GLY A 8 -6.02 5.20 8.47
CA GLY A 8 -4.68 5.74 8.26
C GLY A 8 -3.87 4.96 7.23
N ASN A 9 -4.13 3.66 7.08
CA ASN A 9 -3.36 2.75 6.23
C ASN A 9 -4.28 1.78 5.47
N LEU A 10 -3.92 1.46 4.23
CA LEU A 10 -4.54 0.42 3.42
C LEU A 10 -3.46 -0.60 3.01
N ILE A 11 -3.68 -1.87 3.34
CA ILE A 11 -2.76 -2.97 3.00
C ILE A 11 -3.34 -3.77 1.84
N ILE A 12 -2.57 -3.93 0.77
CA ILE A 12 -2.93 -4.75 -0.39
C ILE A 12 -2.05 -5.99 -0.37
N ALA A 13 -2.67 -7.16 -0.23
CA ALA A 13 -1.99 -8.44 -0.08
C ALA A 13 -2.46 -9.46 -1.12
N GLY A 14 -1.61 -10.46 -1.40
CA GLY A 14 -1.87 -11.52 -2.36
C GLY A 14 -0.58 -12.11 -2.94
N PHE A 15 -0.70 -13.13 -3.78
CA PHE A 15 0.46 -13.81 -4.36
C PHE A 15 1.23 -12.94 -5.37
N SER A 16 2.49 -13.27 -5.62
CA SER A 16 3.31 -12.61 -6.66
C SER A 16 2.66 -12.75 -8.05
N GLY A 17 2.85 -11.76 -8.92
CA GLY A 17 2.31 -11.76 -10.29
C GLY A 17 0.81 -11.49 -10.42
N THR A 18 0.08 -11.26 -9.32
CA THR A 18 -1.39 -11.00 -9.36
C THR A 18 -1.78 -9.54 -9.60
N GLY A 19 -0.82 -8.64 -9.80
CA GLY A 19 -1.08 -7.22 -10.09
C GLY A 19 -1.23 -6.31 -8.87
N LYS A 20 -0.78 -6.73 -7.69
CA LYS A 20 -0.87 -5.95 -6.43
C LYS A 20 -0.28 -4.55 -6.55
N SER A 21 0.96 -4.43 -7.04
CA SER A 21 1.65 -3.14 -7.17
C SER A 21 0.87 -2.19 -8.08
N LEU A 22 0.37 -2.70 -9.22
CA LEU A 22 -0.46 -1.92 -10.14
C LEU A 22 -1.76 -1.42 -9.49
N VAL A 23 -2.45 -2.25 -8.72
CA VAL A 23 -3.66 -1.84 -7.99
C VAL A 23 -3.31 -0.84 -6.88
N ALA A 24 -2.23 -1.08 -6.14
CA ALA A 24 -1.82 -0.25 -5.02
C ALA A 24 -1.40 1.16 -5.46
N GLU A 25 -0.62 1.28 -6.53
CA GLU A 25 -0.26 2.56 -7.14
C GLU A 25 -1.49 3.36 -7.58
N GLU A 26 -2.44 2.71 -8.27
CA GLU A 26 -3.64 3.38 -8.75
C GLU A 26 -4.58 3.81 -7.59
N VAL A 27 -4.67 3.00 -6.53
CA VAL A 27 -5.44 3.36 -5.33
C VAL A 27 -4.79 4.54 -4.60
N ALA A 28 -3.47 4.52 -4.39
CA ALA A 28 -2.73 5.61 -3.78
C ALA A 28 -2.93 6.91 -4.57
N ARG A 29 -2.81 6.85 -5.90
CA ARG A 29 -3.07 7.99 -6.80
C ARG A 29 -4.49 8.55 -6.67
N ARG A 30 -5.51 7.69 -6.62
CA ARG A 30 -6.93 8.12 -6.52
C ARG A 30 -7.28 8.70 -5.16
N LEU A 31 -6.65 8.21 -4.09
CA LEU A 31 -6.90 8.67 -2.73
C LEU A 31 -5.98 9.82 -2.32
N ASN A 32 -5.01 10.19 -3.17
CA ASN A 32 -3.92 11.12 -2.84
C ASN A 32 -3.17 10.68 -1.58
N TRP A 33 -2.83 9.39 -1.53
CA TRP A 33 -2.06 8.74 -0.47
C TRP A 33 -0.68 8.37 -0.99
N ASP A 34 0.26 8.15 -0.08
CA ASP A 34 1.58 7.64 -0.41
C ASP A 34 1.50 6.14 -0.75
N TYR A 35 2.30 5.73 -1.73
CA TYR A 35 2.52 4.33 -2.09
C TYR A 35 3.81 3.82 -1.44
N LEU A 36 3.75 2.61 -0.87
CA LEU A 36 4.89 1.94 -0.24
C LEU A 36 4.88 0.46 -0.63
N ASP A 37 5.95 -0.02 -1.27
CA ASP A 37 6.18 -1.45 -1.48
C ASP A 37 7.09 -1.98 -0.38
N THR A 38 6.58 -2.89 0.45
CA THR A 38 7.35 -3.43 1.58
C THR A 38 8.52 -4.29 1.15
N ASP A 39 8.44 -4.93 -0.02
CA ASP A 39 9.54 -5.78 -0.51
C ASP A 39 10.74 -4.92 -0.93
N ASP A 40 10.50 -3.77 -1.57
CA ASP A 40 11.54 -2.80 -1.95
C ASP A 40 12.22 -2.18 -0.73
N GLU A 41 11.45 -1.83 0.30
CA GLU A 41 11.99 -1.26 1.55
C GLU A 41 12.91 -2.24 2.28
N ILE A 42 12.55 -3.53 2.32
CA ILE A 42 13.38 -4.57 2.93
C ILE A 42 14.66 -4.81 2.11
N ALA A 43 14.56 -4.80 0.78
CA ALA A 43 15.71 -4.93 -0.10
C ALA A 43 16.69 -3.76 0.08
N GLY A 44 16.18 -2.53 0.20
CA GLY A 44 16.99 -1.33 0.41
C GLY A 44 17.72 -1.28 1.77
N GLN A 45 17.20 -1.96 2.80
CA GLN A 45 17.84 -2.04 4.12
C GLN A 45 18.93 -3.11 4.24
N SER A 46 19.08 -3.96 3.23
CA SER A 46 20.02 -5.09 3.24
C SER A 46 21.37 -4.77 2.58
N GLY A 47 21.61 -3.50 2.22
CA GLY A 47 22.82 -3.00 1.55
C GLY A 47 23.76 -2.22 2.46
#